data_AF-A0A3L6PVH0-F1
#
_entry.id   AF-A0A3L6PVH0-F1
#
_cell.length_a   1.000
_cell.length_b   1.000
_cell.length_c   1.000
_cell.angle_alpha   90.00
_cell.angle_beta   90.00
_cell.angle_gamma   90.00
#
_symmetry.space_group_name_H-M   'P 1'
#
loop_
_entity.id
_entity.type
_entity.pdbx_description
1 polymer ?
#
loop_
_entity_poly.entity_id
_entity_poly.type
_entity_poly.pdbx_seq_one_letter_code
_entity_poly.pdbx_strand_id
1 'polypeptide(L)'
;MKRKIKSVTKPKDAFTWFSITTFSNVLDSLSPKHRKVIESYGFGPLLNFDKCFVPKKFVKWVANLVDYKKGDIVVDAKIISLTKESVHCVLGIPRGGDTFPSDTSRGKEVVLNKFQKNSIPSVTFFANKLVKYSEELSDEDVFICFIVVALSSFLCPNSSITPSPKHFGIFANITRVKEFDWCGYVFDWLLDSIKLFKKSKSSRAKDN
;
A
#
# COMPACT_ATOMS: atom_id res chain seq x y z
N MET A 1 21.34 -48.58 -14.90
CA MET A 1 21.25 -47.47 -13.92
C MET A 1 20.93 -46.16 -14.64
N LYS A 2 19.72 -45.61 -14.53
CA LYS A 2 19.34 -44.32 -15.12
C LYS A 2 19.61 -43.20 -14.11
N ARG A 3 20.51 -42.26 -14.45
CA ARG A 3 20.80 -41.05 -13.65
C ARG A 3 19.56 -40.13 -13.63
N LYS A 4 18.99 -39.88 -12.45
CA LYS A 4 17.98 -38.84 -12.24
C LYS A 4 18.66 -37.47 -12.27
N ILE A 5 18.30 -36.64 -13.24
CA ILE A 5 18.65 -35.22 -13.29
C ILE A 5 17.85 -34.53 -12.18
N LYS A 6 18.55 -33.97 -11.19
CA LYS A 6 17.93 -33.10 -10.17
C LYS A 6 17.46 -31.82 -10.86
N SER A 7 16.15 -31.58 -10.89
CA SER A 7 15.59 -30.32 -11.32
C SER A 7 15.97 -29.24 -10.31
N VAL A 8 16.77 -28.26 -10.75
CA VAL A 8 17.05 -27.06 -9.97
C VAL A 8 15.78 -26.22 -9.96
N THR A 9 15.05 -26.24 -8.84
CA THR A 9 13.93 -25.35 -8.59
C THR A 9 14.46 -23.93 -8.43
N LYS A 10 14.24 -23.09 -9.46
CA LYS A 10 14.46 -21.65 -9.36
C LYS A 10 13.67 -21.09 -8.18
N PRO A 11 14.25 -20.22 -7.34
CA PRO A 11 13.51 -19.60 -6.25
C PRO A 11 12.33 -18.84 -6.84
N LYS A 12 11.11 -19.17 -6.40
CA LYS A 12 9.91 -18.44 -6.76
C LYS A 12 10.12 -16.98 -6.38
N ASP A 13 10.23 -16.13 -7.40
CA ASP A 13 10.24 -14.69 -7.20
C ASP A 13 8.96 -14.32 -6.44
N ALA A 14 9.12 -13.61 -5.31
CA ALA A 14 7.99 -13.11 -4.56
C ALA A 14 7.17 -12.21 -5.50
N PHE A 15 5.96 -12.64 -5.82
CA PHE A 15 5.06 -11.91 -6.70
C PHE A 15 4.50 -10.73 -5.90
N THR A 16 5.16 -9.58 -6.00
CA THR A 16 4.63 -8.33 -5.46
C THR A 16 3.62 -7.77 -6.46
N TRP A 17 2.35 -7.68 -6.09
CA TRP A 17 1.33 -6.86 -6.77
C TRP A 17 1.61 -5.36 -6.53
N PHE A 18 2.87 -4.95 -6.65
CA PHE A 18 3.18 -3.53 -6.75
C PHE A 18 2.86 -3.13 -8.17
N SER A 19 1.63 -2.67 -8.40
CA SER A 19 1.17 -2.29 -9.73
C SER A 19 1.21 -0.77 -9.88
N ILE A 20 2.42 -0.25 -10.07
CA ILE A 20 2.67 1.15 -10.47
C ILE A 20 1.76 1.53 -11.64
N THR A 21 1.60 0.59 -12.58
CA THR A 21 0.75 0.74 -13.76
C THR A 21 -0.72 0.90 -13.39
N THR A 22 -1.27 0.07 -12.49
CA THR A 22 -2.66 0.22 -12.04
C THR A 22 -2.87 1.56 -11.33
N PHE A 23 -2.01 1.93 -10.39
CA PHE A 23 -2.21 3.17 -9.64
C PHE A 23 -2.13 4.39 -10.56
N SER A 24 -1.11 4.46 -11.42
CA SER A 24 -0.99 5.59 -12.31
C SER A 24 -2.04 5.62 -13.41
N ASN A 25 -2.52 4.49 -13.92
CA ASN A 25 -3.67 4.48 -14.84
C ASN A 25 -4.93 5.05 -14.18
N VAL A 26 -5.13 4.79 -12.88
CA VAL A 26 -6.21 5.43 -12.13
C VAL A 26 -5.98 6.94 -12.08
N LEU A 27 -4.79 7.41 -11.71
CA LEU A 27 -4.46 8.84 -11.66
C LEU A 27 -4.68 9.57 -12.99
N ASP A 28 -4.26 8.96 -14.09
CA ASP A 28 -4.41 9.49 -15.45
C ASP A 28 -5.89 9.61 -15.86
N SER A 29 -6.78 8.82 -15.25
CA SER A 29 -8.22 8.79 -15.55
C SER A 29 -9.07 9.65 -14.60
N LEU A 30 -8.49 10.22 -13.53
CA LEU A 30 -9.25 11.02 -12.57
C LEU A 30 -9.67 12.35 -13.16
N SER A 31 -10.98 12.63 -13.13
CA SER A 31 -11.53 13.93 -13.49
C SER A 31 -11.06 15.04 -12.52
N PRO A 32 -11.10 16.31 -12.94
CA PRO A 32 -10.79 17.43 -12.04
C PRO A 32 -11.66 17.45 -10.77
N LYS A 33 -12.93 17.02 -10.86
CA LYS A 33 -13.82 16.89 -9.70
C LYS A 33 -13.28 15.85 -8.72
N HIS A 34 -12.91 14.65 -9.19
CA HIS A 34 -12.41 13.59 -8.32
C HIS A 34 -11.09 13.94 -7.66
N ARG A 35 -10.20 14.64 -8.38
CA ARG A 35 -8.95 15.15 -7.80
C ARG A 35 -9.23 16.10 -6.62
N LYS A 36 -10.17 17.04 -6.78
CA LYS A 36 -10.61 17.93 -5.68
C LYS A 36 -11.20 17.17 -4.49
N VAL A 37 -11.94 16.09 -4.73
CA VAL A 37 -12.45 15.23 -3.66
C VAL A 37 -11.30 14.58 -2.89
N ILE A 38 -10.31 14.00 -3.59
CA ILE A 38 -9.16 13.36 -2.94
C ILE A 38 -8.33 14.38 -2.15
N GLU A 39 -8.17 15.59 -2.68
CA GLU A 39 -7.54 16.72 -1.99
C GLU A 39 -8.31 17.14 -0.74
N SER A 40 -9.64 17.21 -0.80
CA SER A 40 -10.48 17.60 0.33
C SER A 40 -10.39 16.59 1.48
N TYR A 41 -10.17 15.31 1.18
CA TYR A 41 -9.87 14.27 2.17
C TYR A 41 -8.41 14.24 2.64
N GLY A 42 -7.54 15.14 2.16
CA GLY A 42 -6.17 15.28 2.64
C GLY A 42 -5.16 14.35 1.98
N PHE A 43 -5.51 13.73 0.86
CA PHE A 43 -4.64 12.81 0.11
C PHE A 43 -4.19 13.39 -1.23
N GLY A 44 -4.35 14.70 -1.42
CA GLY A 44 -3.91 15.44 -2.60
C GLY A 44 -2.46 15.15 -3.02
N PRO A 45 -1.48 15.07 -2.10
CA PRO A 45 -0.09 14.74 -2.46
C PRO A 45 0.08 13.42 -3.23
N LEU A 46 -0.79 12.43 -3.00
CA LEU A 46 -0.75 11.15 -3.73
C LEU A 46 -1.14 11.29 -5.20
N LEU A 47 -1.81 12.38 -5.59
CA LEU A 47 -2.16 12.66 -6.98
C LEU A 47 -0.93 13.03 -7.83
N ASN A 48 0.17 13.42 -7.19
CA ASN A 48 1.45 13.77 -7.81
C ASN A 48 2.40 12.57 -7.90
N PHE A 49 1.88 11.35 -7.70
CA PHE A 49 2.68 10.14 -7.82
C PHE A 49 3.23 10.01 -9.24
N ASP A 50 4.56 9.96 -9.34
CA ASP A 50 5.27 9.76 -10.59
C ASP A 50 5.56 8.27 -10.81
N LYS A 51 5.43 7.83 -12.07
CA LYS A 51 5.78 6.49 -12.52
C LYS A 51 7.32 6.36 -12.54
N CYS A 52 7.95 6.22 -11.38
CA CYS A 52 9.39 5.99 -11.28
C CYS A 52 9.73 4.49 -11.36
N PHE A 53 10.63 4.12 -12.28
CA PHE A 53 11.18 2.77 -12.33
C PHE A 53 12.35 2.63 -11.36
N VAL A 54 12.19 1.81 -10.33
CA VAL A 54 13.28 1.50 -9.38
C VAL A 54 13.77 0.06 -9.62
N PRO A 55 15.06 -0.14 -9.98
CA PRO A 55 15.59 -1.48 -10.22
C PRO A 55 15.43 -2.40 -9.00
N LYS A 56 14.93 -3.62 -9.21
CA LYS A 56 14.73 -4.60 -8.12
C LYS A 56 16.00 -4.86 -7.30
N LYS A 57 17.18 -4.85 -7.94
CA LYS A 57 18.47 -5.02 -7.25
C LYS A 57 18.74 -3.87 -6.28
N PHE A 58 18.43 -2.64 -6.68
CA PHE A 58 18.59 -1.45 -5.84
C PHE A 58 17.64 -1.50 -4.64
N VAL A 59 16.34 -1.77 -4.85
CA VAL A 59 15.37 -1.90 -3.74
C VAL A 59 15.81 -2.99 -2.75
N LYS A 60 16.25 -4.15 -3.25
CA LYS A 60 16.78 -5.24 -2.40
C LYS A 60 18.04 -4.83 -1.65
N TRP A 61 18.91 -4.02 -2.25
CA TRP A 61 20.11 -3.50 -1.61
C TRP A 61 19.74 -2.56 -0.46
N VAL A 62 18.90 -1.54 -0.72
CA VAL A 62 18.38 -0.61 0.31
C VAL A 62 17.71 -1.38 1.45
N ALA A 63 16.82 -2.33 1.14
CA ALA A 63 16.13 -3.11 2.16
C ALA A 63 17.08 -3.93 3.07
N ASN A 64 18.27 -4.31 2.59
CA ASN A 64 19.26 -4.98 3.44
C ASN A 64 19.95 -4.02 4.42
N LEU A 65 20.10 -2.75 4.06
CA LEU A 65 20.71 -1.71 4.88
C LEU A 65 19.79 -1.24 6.02
N VAL A 66 18.47 -1.51 5.94
CA VAL A 66 17.51 -1.05 6.94
C VAL A 66 17.57 -1.89 8.22
N ASP A 67 17.97 -1.31 9.35
CA ASP A 67 17.71 -1.85 10.68
C ASP A 67 16.24 -1.62 11.04
N TYR A 68 15.40 -2.61 10.78
CA TYR A 68 13.96 -2.52 11.02
C TYR A 68 13.58 -2.41 12.51
N LYS A 69 14.50 -2.70 13.44
CA LYS A 69 14.22 -2.55 14.89
C LYS A 69 14.36 -1.11 15.34
N LYS A 70 15.30 -0.38 14.74
CA LYS A 70 15.57 1.03 15.03
C LYS A 70 14.86 1.97 14.06
N GLY A 71 14.47 1.47 12.89
CA GLY A 71 13.92 2.30 11.82
C GLY A 71 15.00 3.08 11.09
N ASP A 72 16.22 2.57 10.94
CA ASP A 72 17.32 3.31 10.32
C ASP A 72 17.82 2.62 9.05
N ILE A 73 18.22 3.39 8.04
CA ILE A 73 19.10 2.90 6.97
C ILE A 73 20.54 3.18 7.39
N VAL A 74 21.36 2.13 7.48
CA VAL A 74 22.77 2.23 7.88
C VAL A 74 23.66 1.92 6.68
N VAL A 75 24.47 2.89 6.25
CA VAL A 75 25.40 2.77 5.11
C VAL A 75 26.70 3.50 5.43
N ASP A 76 27.84 2.82 5.30
CA ASP A 76 29.18 3.40 5.54
C ASP A 76 29.29 4.21 6.84
N ALA A 77 28.78 3.64 7.94
CA ALA A 77 28.68 4.28 9.27
C ALA A 77 27.82 5.56 9.36
N LYS A 78 27.11 5.92 8.28
CA LYS A 78 26.08 6.97 8.29
C LYS A 78 24.70 6.36 8.54
N ILE A 79 23.86 7.16 9.19
CA ILE A 79 22.50 6.78 9.60
C ILE A 79 21.51 7.71 8.92
N ILE A 80 20.53 7.15 8.22
CA ILE A 80 19.35 7.86 7.74
C ILE A 80 18.15 7.29 8.47
N SER A 81 17.60 8.06 9.41
CA SER A 81 16.46 7.61 10.21
C SER A 81 15.16 7.68 9.40
N LEU A 82 14.48 6.55 9.34
CA LEU A 82 13.12 6.42 8.86
C LEU A 82 12.19 6.63 10.06
N THR A 83 11.33 7.63 9.95
CA THR A 83 10.35 8.01 10.98
C THR A 83 8.99 8.28 10.34
N LYS A 84 7.95 8.42 11.16
CA LYS A 84 6.63 8.86 10.70
C LYS A 84 6.70 10.22 9.99
N GLU A 85 7.54 11.13 10.50
CA GLU A 85 7.84 12.42 9.87
C GLU A 85 8.45 12.24 8.49
N SER A 86 9.41 11.32 8.33
CA SER A 86 10.00 11.06 7.00
C SER A 86 8.96 10.55 6.00
N VAL A 87 8.00 9.72 6.45
CA VAL A 87 6.87 9.26 5.63
C VAL A 87 5.99 10.43 5.23
N HIS A 88 5.69 11.35 6.15
CA HIS A 88 4.94 12.57 5.84
C HIS A 88 5.67 13.45 4.83
N CYS A 89 6.97 13.69 5.02
CA CYS A 89 7.78 14.49 4.11
C CYS A 89 7.81 13.94 2.68
N VAL A 90 7.79 12.61 2.52
CA VAL A 90 7.87 11.97 1.21
C VAL A 90 6.50 11.78 0.56
N LEU A 91 5.49 11.37 1.33
CA LEU A 91 4.17 10.99 0.80
C LEU A 91 3.09 12.05 0.96
N GLY A 92 3.28 13.03 1.86
CA GLY A 92 2.30 14.06 2.19
C GLY A 92 0.98 13.56 2.79
N ILE A 93 0.90 12.28 3.19
CA ILE A 93 -0.30 11.70 3.79
C ILE A 93 -0.51 12.21 5.23
N PRO A 94 -1.74 12.14 5.78
CA PRO A 94 -2.02 12.73 7.09
C PRO A 94 -1.17 12.15 8.24
N ARG A 95 -0.75 13.04 9.14
CA ARG A 95 -0.14 12.69 10.44
C ARG A 95 -1.08 13.12 11.56
N GLY A 96 -2.27 12.52 11.55
CA GLY A 96 -3.29 12.79 12.54
C GLY A 96 -2.88 12.30 13.94
N GLY A 97 -3.59 12.79 14.97
CA GLY A 97 -3.32 12.42 16.36
C GLY A 97 -3.98 11.12 16.80
N ASP A 98 -5.02 10.67 16.09
CA ASP A 98 -5.75 9.46 16.43
C ASP A 98 -5.01 8.22 15.91
N THR A 99 -5.08 7.14 16.67
CA THR A 99 -4.51 5.86 16.25
C THR A 99 -5.24 5.35 15.00
N PHE A 100 -4.50 4.69 14.10
CA PHE A 100 -5.11 4.07 12.94
C PHE A 100 -6.11 2.98 13.40
N PRO A 101 -7.36 2.95 12.91
CA PRO A 101 -8.39 2.08 13.44
C PRO A 101 -8.05 0.59 13.34
N SER A 102 -8.12 -0.11 14.47
CA SER A 102 -7.91 -1.56 14.54
C SER A 102 -9.18 -2.38 14.31
N ASP A 103 -10.35 -1.87 14.75
CA ASP A 103 -11.63 -2.46 14.37
C ASP A 103 -12.00 -2.07 12.94
N THR A 104 -12.23 -3.09 12.12
CA THR A 104 -12.50 -2.95 10.69
C THR A 104 -13.91 -3.37 10.32
N SER A 105 -14.68 -3.88 11.27
CA SER A 105 -15.98 -4.52 11.04
C SER A 105 -16.97 -3.52 10.44
N ARG A 106 -17.11 -2.35 11.08
CA ARG A 106 -18.03 -1.31 10.62
C ARG A 106 -17.62 -0.71 9.27
N GLY A 107 -16.34 -0.39 9.11
CA GLY A 107 -15.85 0.15 7.84
C GLY A 107 -15.96 -0.84 6.68
N LYS A 108 -15.77 -2.14 6.95
CA LYS A 108 -16.04 -3.20 5.97
C LYS A 108 -17.50 -3.26 5.56
N GLU A 109 -18.42 -3.18 6.51
CA GLU A 109 -19.86 -3.12 6.25
C GLU A 109 -20.24 -1.91 5.38
N VAL A 110 -19.69 -0.73 5.70
CA VAL A 110 -19.90 0.50 4.91
C VAL A 110 -19.50 0.30 3.44
N VAL A 111 -18.32 -0.27 3.19
CA VAL A 111 -17.85 -0.56 1.83
C VAL A 111 -18.79 -1.55 1.13
N LEU A 112 -19.18 -2.63 1.79
CA LEU A 112 -20.09 -3.64 1.21
C LEU A 112 -21.45 -3.05 0.83
N ASN A 113 -22.03 -2.25 1.72
CA ASN A 113 -23.34 -1.62 1.51
C ASN A 113 -23.28 -0.59 0.37
N LYS A 114 -22.28 0.28 0.35
CA LYS A 114 -22.12 1.30 -0.72
C LYS A 114 -22.00 0.69 -2.11
N PHE A 115 -21.30 -0.44 -2.24
CA PHE A 115 -21.11 -1.10 -3.54
C PHE A 115 -22.07 -2.27 -3.80
N GLN A 116 -23.03 -2.51 -2.89
CA GLN A 116 -24.02 -3.60 -2.97
C GLN A 116 -23.36 -4.96 -3.21
N LYS A 117 -22.44 -5.34 -2.31
CA LYS A 117 -21.67 -6.58 -2.39
C LYS A 117 -21.81 -7.40 -1.11
N ASN A 118 -21.70 -8.72 -1.26
CA ASN A 118 -21.70 -9.66 -0.12
C ASN A 118 -20.29 -10.00 0.36
N SER A 119 -19.25 -9.65 -0.43
CA SER A 119 -17.85 -9.86 -0.11
C SER A 119 -17.01 -8.73 -0.70
N ILE A 120 -15.82 -8.49 -0.13
CA ILE A 120 -14.95 -7.40 -0.57
C ILE A 120 -14.50 -7.64 -2.01
N PRO A 121 -14.80 -6.72 -2.95
CA PRO A 121 -14.39 -6.86 -4.35
C PRO A 121 -12.87 -6.82 -4.53
N SER A 122 -12.40 -7.19 -5.72
CA SER A 122 -10.98 -7.07 -6.08
C SER A 122 -10.53 -5.60 -6.18
N VAL A 123 -9.23 -5.36 -6.08
CA VAL A 123 -8.63 -4.02 -6.30
C VAL A 123 -9.02 -3.47 -7.68
N THR A 124 -9.07 -4.35 -8.69
CA THR A 124 -9.48 -3.99 -10.06
C THR A 124 -10.92 -3.50 -10.15
N PHE A 125 -11.82 -3.98 -9.29
CA PHE A 125 -13.19 -3.46 -9.22
C PHE A 125 -13.20 -1.98 -8.82
N PHE A 126 -12.46 -1.63 -7.76
CA PHE A 126 -12.37 -0.23 -7.29
C PHE A 126 -11.66 0.67 -8.31
N ALA A 127 -10.59 0.18 -8.95
CA ALA A 127 -9.93 0.91 -10.03
C ALA A 127 -10.87 1.14 -11.22
N ASN A 128 -11.61 0.13 -11.66
CA ASN A 128 -12.57 0.26 -12.76
C ASN A 128 -13.71 1.23 -12.44
N LYS A 129 -14.15 1.33 -11.17
CA LYS A 129 -15.14 2.35 -10.77
C LYS A 129 -14.62 3.77 -11.01
N LEU A 130 -13.36 4.04 -10.69
CA LEU A 130 -12.75 5.36 -10.94
C LEU A 130 -12.50 5.64 -12.42
N VAL A 131 -12.14 4.63 -13.20
CA VAL A 131 -11.76 4.81 -14.62
C VAL A 131 -12.96 4.81 -15.56
N LYS A 132 -13.93 3.91 -15.36
CA LYS A 132 -15.03 3.66 -16.31
C LYS A 132 -16.38 4.23 -15.90
N TYR A 133 -16.60 4.41 -14.60
CA TYR A 133 -17.90 4.79 -14.03
C TYR A 133 -17.77 6.05 -13.18
N SER A 134 -16.89 6.96 -13.62
CA SER A 134 -16.47 8.10 -12.82
C SER A 134 -17.62 9.08 -12.54
N GLU A 135 -18.52 9.30 -13.50
CA GLU A 135 -19.60 10.29 -13.38
C GLU A 135 -20.71 9.91 -12.39
N GLU A 136 -20.80 8.64 -11.97
CA GLU A 136 -21.87 8.12 -11.10
C GLU A 136 -21.48 8.08 -9.61
N LEU A 137 -20.24 8.40 -9.25
CA LEU A 137 -19.74 8.21 -7.89
C LEU A 137 -20.02 9.42 -7.01
N SER A 138 -20.48 9.15 -5.78
CA SER A 138 -20.47 10.16 -4.71
C SER A 138 -19.03 10.46 -4.28
N ASP A 139 -18.82 11.61 -3.66
CA ASP A 139 -17.49 12.02 -3.18
C ASP A 139 -16.88 10.99 -2.20
N GLU A 140 -17.70 10.40 -1.34
CA GLU A 140 -17.24 9.31 -0.46
C GLU A 140 -16.83 8.06 -1.23
N ASP A 141 -17.58 7.68 -2.27
CA ASP A 141 -17.27 6.47 -3.04
C ASP A 141 -16.01 6.67 -3.90
N VAL A 142 -15.81 7.88 -4.42
CA VAL A 142 -14.54 8.29 -5.07
C VAL A 142 -13.39 8.10 -4.10
N PHE A 143 -13.51 8.62 -2.88
CA PHE A 143 -12.46 8.49 -1.87
C PHE A 143 -12.20 7.03 -1.48
N ILE A 144 -13.24 6.23 -1.22
CA ILE A 144 -13.10 4.81 -0.89
C ILE A 144 -12.38 4.07 -2.01
N CYS A 145 -12.85 4.22 -3.25
CA CYS A 145 -12.21 3.56 -4.39
C CYS A 145 -10.74 3.97 -4.51
N PHE A 146 -10.45 5.26 -4.39
CA PHE A 146 -9.09 5.78 -4.53
C PHE A 146 -8.16 5.23 -3.46
N ILE A 147 -8.54 5.32 -2.19
CA ILE A 147 -7.67 4.94 -1.09
C ILE A 147 -7.48 3.41 -1.01
N VAL A 148 -8.50 2.63 -1.38
CA VAL A 148 -8.37 1.17 -1.50
C VAL A 148 -7.34 0.79 -2.57
N VAL A 149 -7.37 1.46 -3.72
CA VAL A 149 -6.37 1.23 -4.77
C VAL A 149 -4.99 1.69 -4.30
N ALA A 150 -4.87 2.88 -3.70
CA ALA A 150 -3.61 3.42 -3.20
C ALA A 150 -2.96 2.51 -2.15
N LEU A 151 -3.74 2.02 -1.18
CA LEU A 151 -3.27 1.07 -0.15
C LEU A 151 -2.81 -0.24 -0.76
N SER A 152 -3.56 -0.78 -1.72
CA SER A 152 -3.30 -2.10 -2.27
C SER A 152 -2.17 -2.12 -3.31
N SER A 153 -1.87 -0.99 -3.93
CA SER A 153 -0.90 -0.88 -5.02
C SER A 153 0.37 -0.11 -4.66
N PHE A 154 0.31 0.81 -3.69
CA PHE A 154 1.40 1.72 -3.39
C PHE A 154 1.77 1.80 -1.90
N LEU A 155 0.83 2.14 -1.02
CA LEU A 155 1.14 2.43 0.39
C LEU A 155 1.43 1.18 1.23
N CYS A 156 0.58 0.15 1.12
CA CYS A 156 0.71 -1.11 1.86
C CYS A 156 0.51 -2.33 0.95
N PRO A 157 1.19 -2.41 -0.21
CA PRO A 157 0.93 -3.40 -1.24
C PRO A 157 1.18 -4.83 -0.74
N ASN A 158 0.26 -5.73 -1.05
CA ASN A 158 0.39 -7.14 -0.74
C ASN A 158 0.13 -7.98 -2.00
N SER A 159 0.35 -9.29 -1.96
CA SER A 159 0.20 -10.16 -3.15
C SER A 159 -1.24 -10.55 -3.47
N SER A 160 -2.25 -10.05 -2.73
CA SER A 160 -3.66 -10.37 -2.91
C SER A 160 -4.29 -9.49 -3.99
N ILE A 161 -5.17 -10.09 -4.80
CA ILE A 161 -6.05 -9.36 -5.72
C ILE A 161 -7.19 -8.63 -5.00
N THR A 162 -7.48 -9.02 -3.76
CA THR A 162 -8.52 -8.45 -2.91
C THR A 162 -7.86 -7.55 -1.87
N PRO A 163 -8.34 -6.31 -1.66
CA PRO A 163 -7.85 -5.41 -0.62
C PRO A 163 -7.89 -6.09 0.74
N SER A 164 -6.89 -5.83 1.58
CA SER A 164 -6.89 -6.36 2.93
C SER A 164 -7.91 -5.60 3.79
N PRO A 165 -8.90 -6.29 4.41
CA PRO A 165 -9.89 -5.63 5.25
C PRO A 165 -9.28 -4.94 6.48
N LYS A 166 -8.03 -5.26 6.84
CA LYS A 166 -7.29 -4.63 7.94
C LYS A 166 -7.17 -3.11 7.82
N HIS A 167 -7.37 -2.56 6.62
CA HIS A 167 -7.31 -1.13 6.36
C HIS A 167 -8.66 -0.43 6.52
N PHE A 168 -9.76 -1.18 6.64
CA PHE A 168 -11.09 -0.64 6.36
C PHE A 168 -11.71 0.12 7.54
N GLY A 169 -11.12 0.07 8.73
CA GLY A 169 -11.64 0.78 9.91
C GLY A 169 -11.76 2.29 9.71
N ILE A 170 -10.94 2.87 8.83
CA ILE A 170 -11.03 4.29 8.41
C ILE A 170 -12.39 4.65 7.79
N PHE A 171 -13.10 3.68 7.21
CA PHE A 171 -14.38 3.93 6.54
C PHE A 171 -15.56 3.93 7.51
N ALA A 172 -15.35 3.60 8.79
CA ALA A 172 -16.39 3.71 9.80
C ALA A 172 -16.84 5.17 10.00
N ASN A 173 -15.92 6.12 9.79
CA ASN A 173 -16.24 7.55 9.71
C ASN A 173 -15.30 8.24 8.70
N ILE A 174 -15.75 8.30 7.45
CA ILE A 174 -14.97 8.83 6.32
C ILE A 174 -14.61 10.30 6.50
N THR A 175 -15.44 11.08 7.22
CA THR A 175 -15.18 12.51 7.44
C THR A 175 -13.93 12.77 8.31
N ARG A 176 -13.60 11.83 9.19
CA ARG A 176 -12.48 11.92 10.15
C ARG A 176 -11.20 11.28 9.64
N VAL A 177 -11.14 10.85 8.38
CA VAL A 177 -9.98 10.09 7.85
C VAL A 177 -8.65 10.82 7.99
N LYS A 178 -8.66 12.16 7.98
CA LYS A 178 -7.46 13.00 8.16
C LYS A 178 -6.91 13.01 9.59
N GLU A 179 -7.74 12.64 10.57
CA GLU A 179 -7.41 12.68 11.99
C GLU A 179 -6.59 11.47 12.42
N PHE A 180 -6.52 10.42 11.61
CA PHE A 180 -5.74 9.21 11.89
C PHE A 180 -4.25 9.38 11.55
N ASP A 181 -3.39 8.66 12.28
CA ASP A 181 -1.95 8.55 12.05
C ASP A 181 -1.64 7.60 10.87
N TRP A 182 -1.89 8.07 9.64
CA TRP A 182 -1.56 7.32 8.43
C TRP A 182 -0.06 7.13 8.25
N CYS A 183 0.73 8.15 8.61
CA CYS A 183 2.18 8.09 8.54
C CYS A 183 2.74 6.96 9.41
N GLY A 184 2.28 6.86 10.67
CA GLY A 184 2.62 5.76 11.56
C GLY A 184 2.19 4.41 11.01
N TYR A 185 0.97 4.31 10.52
CA TYR A 185 0.46 3.06 9.96
C TYR A 185 1.29 2.53 8.78
N VAL A 186 1.61 3.41 7.82
CA VAL A 186 2.42 3.05 6.63
C VAL A 186 3.87 2.76 7.04
N PHE A 187 4.41 3.52 7.99
CA PHE A 187 5.74 3.31 8.54
C PHE A 187 5.89 1.94 9.19
N ASP A 188 4.97 1.58 10.08
CA ASP A 188 4.97 0.28 10.77
C ASP A 188 4.85 -0.87 9.75
N TRP A 189 3.96 -0.71 8.75
CA TRP A 189 3.81 -1.67 7.67
C TRP A 189 5.11 -1.86 6.86
N LEU A 190 5.84 -0.78 6.57
CA LEU A 190 7.12 -0.81 5.86
C LEU A 190 8.16 -1.60 6.66
N LEU A 191 8.32 -1.31 7.96
CA LEU A 191 9.28 -1.98 8.83
C LEU A 191 8.97 -3.48 8.97
N ASP A 192 7.69 -3.83 9.15
CA ASP A 192 7.27 -5.23 9.23
C ASP A 192 7.52 -5.98 7.90
N SER A 193 7.30 -5.32 6.77
CA SER A 193 7.59 -5.90 5.45
C SER A 193 9.08 -6.16 5.25
N ILE A 194 9.95 -5.23 5.69
CA ILE A 194 11.41 -5.39 5.66
C ILE A 194 11.86 -6.51 6.60
N LYS A 195 11.29 -6.58 7.81
CA LYS A 195 11.53 -7.68 8.77
C LYS A 195 11.20 -9.03 8.17
N LEU A 196 10.05 -9.17 7.49
CA LEU A 196 9.68 -10.41 6.79
C LEU A 196 10.65 -10.74 5.65
N PHE A 197 11.02 -9.74 4.84
CA PHE A 197 12.02 -9.90 3.78
C PHE A 197 13.35 -10.42 4.34
N LYS A 198 13.86 -9.83 5.42
CA LYS A 198 15.12 -10.26 6.06
C LYS A 198 15.03 -11.67 6.67
N LYS A 199 13.92 -12.01 7.32
CA LYS A 199 13.69 -13.37 7.86
C LYS A 199 13.67 -14.43 6.76
N SER A 200 13.04 -14.15 5.62
CA SER A 200 12.95 -15.08 4.49
C SER A 200 14.31 -15.44 3.86
N LYS A 201 15.33 -14.58 4.02
CA LYS A 201 16.71 -14.88 3.61
C LYS A 201 17.43 -15.77 4.62
N SER A 202 17.23 -15.55 5.91
CA SER A 202 17.89 -16.36 6.96
C SER A 202 17.45 -17.82 6.92
N SER A 203 16.23 -18.13 6.47
CA SER A 203 15.80 -19.52 6.27
C SER A 203 16.47 -20.16 5.04
N ARG A 204 16.54 -19.44 3.90
CA ARG A 204 17.18 -19.94 2.68
C ARG A 204 18.70 -20.15 2.80
N ALA A 205 19.36 -19.43 3.71
CA ALA A 205 20.79 -19.61 3.98
C ALA A 205 21.09 -20.82 4.89
N LYS A 206 20.08 -21.41 5.54
CA LYS A 206 20.23 -22.62 6.39
C LYS A 206 19.96 -23.92 5.64
N ASP A 207 19.40 -23.84 4.44
CA ASP A 207 19.04 -24.99 3.60
C ASP A 207 20.04 -25.24 2.45
N ASN A 208 21.16 -24.51 2.43
CA ASN A 208 22.30 -24.66 1.51
C ASN A 208 23.57 -24.96 2.29
#